data_AF-A0A1M7YDZ8-F1
#
_entry.id   AF-A0A1M7YDZ8-F1
#
_cell.length_a   1.000
_cell.length_b   1.000
_cell.length_c   1.000
_cell.angle_alpha   90.00
_cell.angle_beta   90.00
_cell.angle_gamma   90.00
#
_symmetry.space_group_name_H-M   'P 1'
#
loop_
_entity.id
_entity.type
_entity.pdbx_description
1 polymer ?
#
loop_
_entity_poly.entity_id
_entity_poly.type
_entity_poly.pdbx_seq_one_letter_code
_entity_poly.pdbx_strand_id
1 'polypeptide(L)'
;MMEIERLRKADIFSGALVVLTGMLVILQAMKMPMKDSYGGVQNVWYVSPALFPLLVGGMLILLGLVLIRTALKAVGLEGIRSVLSFICSSELFSYFKEENNVRYYGVVVNLLGFVFVFIPHVDFFPAAILFLLVLFFMYYCGDHGTLRTLLKCSLGSITFFGLFFFSGLDQKVSATVSYPGDWLTFMTIAILIVYGVLQLRTYPEQARRFRISLIIAVVAPFTVGIIFKYFLLVPMPSEGLVIQLLDTLWYMEF
;
A
#
# COMPACT_ATOMS: atom_id res chain seq x y z
N MET A 1 -19.51 -6.30 19.58
CA MET A 1 -18.43 -7.29 19.80
C MET A 1 -18.77 -8.50 18.93
N MET A 2 -17.94 -8.87 17.95
CA MET A 2 -18.21 -10.07 17.15
C MET A 2 -18.20 -11.29 18.05
N GLU A 3 -19.12 -12.22 17.85
CA GLU A 3 -19.14 -13.47 18.62
C GLU A 3 -17.84 -14.25 18.39
N ILE A 4 -17.29 -14.80 19.49
CA ILE A 4 -15.98 -15.46 19.53
C ILE A 4 -15.90 -16.56 18.46
N GLU A 5 -17.01 -17.25 18.20
CA GLU A 5 -17.09 -18.28 17.17
C GLU A 5 -16.85 -17.72 15.75
N ARG A 6 -17.38 -16.54 15.43
CA ARG A 6 -17.19 -15.87 14.13
C ARG A 6 -15.74 -15.42 13.93
N LEU A 7 -15.08 -14.96 15.00
CA LEU A 7 -13.65 -14.63 15.00
C LEU A 7 -12.78 -15.87 14.74
N ARG A 8 -13.06 -17.00 15.39
CA ARG A 8 -12.30 -18.25 15.19
C ARG A 8 -12.48 -18.84 13.79
N LYS A 9 -13.65 -18.66 13.18
CA LYS A 9 -13.90 -19.02 11.77
C LYS A 9 -13.02 -18.19 10.81
N ALA A 10 -12.88 -16.90 11.06
CA ALA A 10 -11.97 -16.03 10.30
C ALA A 10 -10.48 -16.36 10.53
N ASP A 11 -10.10 -16.86 11.71
CA ASP A 11 -8.72 -17.29 12.01
C ASP A 11 -8.28 -18.48 11.14
N ILE A 12 -9.18 -19.43 10.82
CA ILE A 12 -8.86 -20.56 9.90
C ILE A 12 -8.54 -20.03 8.51
N PHE A 13 -9.40 -19.15 7.99
CA PHE A 13 -9.25 -18.58 6.65
C PHE A 13 -8.01 -17.69 6.54
N SER A 14 -7.85 -16.75 7.48
CA SER A 14 -6.69 -15.86 7.51
C SER A 14 -5.39 -16.65 7.74
N GLY A 15 -5.40 -17.66 8.61
CA GLY A 15 -4.25 -18.56 8.80
C GLY A 15 -3.88 -19.30 7.51
N ALA A 16 -4.86 -19.84 6.77
CA ALA A 16 -4.62 -20.51 5.49
C ALA A 16 -4.04 -19.56 4.43
N LEU A 17 -4.58 -18.34 4.33
CA LEU A 17 -4.07 -17.30 3.45
C LEU A 17 -2.61 -16.93 3.80
N VAL A 18 -2.32 -16.74 5.10
CA VAL A 18 -0.97 -16.42 5.58
C VAL A 18 0.02 -17.54 5.28
N VAL A 19 -0.37 -18.82 5.45
CA VAL A 19 0.46 -19.96 5.06
C VAL A 19 0.75 -19.94 3.55
N LEU A 20 -0.27 -19.75 2.72
CA LEU A 20 -0.10 -19.67 1.26
C LEU A 20 0.83 -18.52 0.86
N THR A 21 0.65 -17.33 1.45
CA THR A 21 1.53 -16.19 1.20
C THR A 21 2.97 -16.50 1.62
N GLY A 22 3.18 -17.09 2.80
CA GLY A 22 4.52 -17.49 3.25
C GLY A 22 5.17 -18.52 2.31
N MET A 23 4.39 -19.49 1.79
CA MET A 23 4.88 -20.45 0.78
C MET A 23 5.29 -19.75 -0.52
N LEU A 24 4.49 -18.80 -1.01
CA LEU A 24 4.82 -18.02 -2.20
C LEU A 24 6.10 -17.20 -2.02
N VAL A 25 6.29 -16.60 -0.85
CA VAL A 25 7.52 -15.87 -0.50
C VAL A 25 8.73 -16.80 -0.54
N ILE A 26 8.64 -17.99 0.08
CA ILE A 26 9.71 -18.99 0.04
C ILE A 26 9.99 -19.42 -1.41
N LEU A 27 8.96 -19.73 -2.19
CA LEU A 27 9.11 -20.13 -3.60
C LEU A 27 9.82 -19.07 -4.44
N GLN A 28 9.56 -17.78 -4.18
CA GLN A 28 10.25 -16.69 -4.85
C GLN A 28 11.68 -16.52 -4.32
N ALA A 29 11.90 -16.68 -3.02
CA ALA A 29 13.22 -16.62 -2.41
C ALA A 29 14.16 -17.73 -2.91
N MET A 30 13.62 -18.93 -3.18
CA MET A 30 14.39 -20.05 -3.73
C MET A 30 14.95 -19.78 -5.13
N LYS A 31 14.43 -18.78 -5.86
CA LYS A 31 14.95 -18.35 -7.16
C LYS A 31 16.13 -17.36 -7.04
N MET A 32 16.41 -16.86 -5.84
CA MET A 32 17.49 -15.90 -5.59
C MET A 32 18.82 -16.64 -5.31
N PRO A 33 19.97 -16.07 -5.72
CA PRO A 33 21.27 -16.72 -5.52
C PRO A 33 21.62 -16.84 -4.03
N MET A 34 21.87 -18.07 -3.59
CA MET A 34 22.28 -18.39 -2.21
C MET A 34 23.78 -18.16 -1.96
N LYS A 35 24.58 -18.18 -3.03
CA LYS A 35 26.01 -17.83 -3.05
C LYS A 35 26.28 -17.17 -4.40
N ASP A 36 27.03 -16.08 -4.40
CA ASP A 36 27.42 -15.39 -5.63
C ASP A 36 28.83 -14.81 -5.49
N SER A 37 29.52 -14.59 -6.61
CA SER A 37 30.85 -13.99 -6.65
C SER A 37 30.72 -12.56 -7.14
N TYR A 38 30.82 -11.58 -6.23
CA TYR A 38 30.79 -10.17 -6.60
C TYR A 38 32.17 -9.54 -6.33
N GLY A 39 32.78 -8.95 -7.36
CA GLY A 39 34.09 -8.30 -7.24
C GLY A 39 35.26 -9.21 -6.86
N GLY A 40 35.18 -10.53 -7.15
CA GLY A 40 36.23 -11.50 -6.81
C GLY A 40 36.18 -12.03 -5.37
N VAL A 41 35.19 -11.61 -4.58
CA VAL A 41 34.91 -12.15 -3.24
C VAL A 41 33.69 -13.07 -3.31
N GLN A 42 33.86 -14.28 -2.80
CA GLN A 42 32.76 -15.25 -2.67
C GLN A 42 31.81 -14.81 -1.56
N ASN A 43 30.58 -14.44 -1.91
CA ASN A 43 29.54 -14.14 -0.94
C ASN A 43 29.11 -15.45 -0.24
N VAL A 44 29.22 -15.44 1.08
CA VAL A 44 28.82 -16.55 1.94
C VAL A 44 27.30 -16.52 2.12
N TRP A 45 26.69 -17.67 2.40
CA TRP A 45 25.25 -17.87 2.47
C TRP A 45 24.50 -16.88 3.39
N TYR A 46 25.14 -16.34 4.43
CA TYR A 46 24.51 -15.38 5.35
C TYR A 46 24.39 -13.95 4.77
N VAL A 47 25.03 -13.67 3.65
CA VAL A 47 24.91 -12.41 2.89
C VAL A 47 23.91 -12.58 1.73
N SER A 48 23.28 -13.75 1.61
CA SER A 48 22.35 -14.01 0.51
C SER A 48 21.11 -13.11 0.61
N PRO A 49 20.68 -12.48 -0.49
CA PRO A 49 19.43 -11.73 -0.53
C PRO A 49 18.20 -12.61 -0.30
N ALA A 50 18.33 -13.95 -0.43
CA ALA A 50 17.25 -14.90 -0.17
C ALA A 50 16.96 -15.13 1.32
N LEU A 51 17.94 -14.86 2.20
CA LEU A 51 17.87 -15.28 3.60
C LEU A 51 16.76 -14.57 4.37
N PHE A 52 16.59 -13.27 4.15
CA PHE A 52 15.53 -12.49 4.78
C PHE A 52 14.13 -12.92 4.30
N PRO A 53 13.85 -13.02 2.98
CA PRO A 53 12.61 -13.61 2.48
C PRO A 53 12.33 -15.02 3.00
N LEU A 54 13.33 -15.90 3.10
CA LEU A 54 13.17 -17.25 3.65
C LEU A 54 12.74 -17.23 5.12
N LEU A 55 13.37 -16.38 5.93
CA LEU A 55 13.03 -16.21 7.35
C LEU A 55 11.61 -15.68 7.51
N VAL A 56 11.26 -14.60 6.79
CA VAL A 56 9.93 -13.99 6.84
C VAL A 56 8.86 -14.99 6.37
N GLY A 57 9.08 -15.65 5.24
CA GLY A 57 8.16 -16.67 4.72
C GLY A 57 7.97 -17.84 5.68
N GLY A 58 9.05 -18.31 6.31
CA GLY A 58 9.01 -19.36 7.34
C GLY A 58 8.21 -18.95 8.58
N MET A 59 8.43 -17.73 9.07
CA MET A 59 7.68 -17.17 10.21
C MET A 59 6.18 -17.03 9.89
N LEU A 60 5.84 -16.57 8.68
CA LEU A 60 4.45 -16.50 8.22
C LEU A 60 3.79 -17.88 8.21
N ILE A 61 4.44 -18.89 7.63
CA ILE A 61 3.91 -20.26 7.63
C ILE A 61 3.69 -20.75 9.07
N LEU A 62 4.66 -20.57 9.96
CA LEU A 62 4.55 -21.00 11.35
C LEU A 62 3.36 -20.33 12.05
N LEU A 63 3.25 -19.01 11.95
CA LEU A 63 2.15 -18.24 12.56
C LEU A 63 0.79 -18.64 11.98
N GLY A 64 0.71 -18.80 10.67
CA GLY A 64 -0.51 -19.26 10.00
C GLY A 64 -0.93 -20.66 10.43
N LEU A 65 0.02 -21.60 10.58
CA LEU A 65 -0.26 -22.94 11.10
C LEU A 65 -0.70 -22.92 12.57
N VAL A 66 -0.11 -22.05 13.40
CA VAL A 66 -0.53 -21.87 14.80
C VAL A 66 -1.96 -21.31 14.87
N LEU A 67 -2.31 -20.35 14.03
CA LEU A 67 -3.67 -19.81 13.92
C LEU A 67 -4.67 -20.89 13.53
N ILE A 68 -4.40 -21.64 12.46
CA ILE A 68 -5.24 -22.75 12.01
C ILE A 68 -5.40 -23.77 13.13
N ARG A 69 -4.31 -24.20 13.77
CA ARG A 69 -4.36 -25.18 14.86
C ARG A 69 -5.21 -24.69 16.03
N THR A 70 -5.05 -23.43 16.42
CA THR A 70 -5.80 -22.84 17.54
C THR A 70 -7.28 -22.74 17.22
N ALA A 71 -7.62 -22.34 16.00
CA ALA A 71 -9.00 -22.24 15.56
C ALA A 71 -9.66 -23.62 15.38
N LEU A 72 -8.95 -24.61 14.84
CA LEU A 72 -9.42 -26.00 14.73
C LEU A 72 -9.68 -26.63 16.10
N LYS A 73 -8.84 -26.35 17.10
CA LYS A 73 -9.08 -26.80 18.48
C LYS A 73 -10.32 -26.16 19.10
N ALA A 74 -10.69 -24.95 18.69
CA ALA A 74 -11.80 -24.21 19.26
C ALA A 74 -13.16 -24.52 18.60
N VAL A 75 -13.19 -24.71 17.27
CA VAL A 75 -14.45 -24.86 16.50
C VAL A 75 -14.66 -26.28 15.96
N GLY A 76 -13.65 -27.15 16.01
CA GLY A 76 -13.73 -28.53 15.53
C GLY A 76 -13.98 -28.66 14.01
N LEU A 77 -14.23 -29.89 13.55
CA LEU A 77 -14.52 -30.21 12.14
C LEU A 77 -15.85 -29.63 11.64
N GLU A 78 -16.83 -29.44 12.54
CA GLU A 78 -18.10 -28.77 12.23
C GLU A 78 -17.89 -27.29 11.89
N GLY A 79 -16.95 -26.63 12.58
CA GLY A 79 -16.50 -25.29 12.26
C GLY A 79 -15.95 -25.13 10.84
N ILE A 80 -15.21 -26.12 10.34
CA ILE A 80 -14.68 -26.10 8.96
C ILE A 80 -15.82 -26.12 7.94
N ARG A 81 -16.85 -26.95 8.17
CA ARG A 81 -18.01 -27.04 7.27
C ARG A 81 -18.82 -25.74 7.28
N SER A 82 -18.94 -25.12 8.45
CA SER A 82 -19.52 -23.78 8.63
C SER A 82 -18.70 -22.67 7.96
N VAL A 83 -17.37 -22.74 7.97
CA VAL A 83 -16.50 -21.77 7.27
C VAL A 83 -16.63 -21.93 5.76
N LEU A 84 -16.61 -23.16 5.25
CA LEU A 84 -16.83 -23.45 3.84
C LEU A 84 -18.21 -22.98 3.38
N SER A 85 -19.26 -23.20 4.17
CA SER A 85 -20.59 -22.69 3.86
C SER A 85 -20.65 -21.17 3.92
N PHE A 86 -19.98 -20.54 4.88
CA PHE A 86 -19.89 -19.08 4.97
C PHE A 86 -19.17 -18.48 3.76
N ILE A 87 -18.04 -19.05 3.33
CA ILE A 87 -17.28 -18.62 2.14
C ILE A 87 -18.13 -18.73 0.87
N CYS A 88 -18.92 -19.79 0.73
CA CYS A 88 -19.83 -19.98 -0.40
C CYS A 88 -21.16 -19.21 -0.29
N SER A 89 -21.41 -18.49 0.82
CA SER A 89 -22.68 -17.80 1.05
C SER A 89 -22.64 -16.32 0.67
N SER A 90 -23.83 -15.73 0.49
CA SER A 90 -24.02 -14.29 0.31
C SER A 90 -23.61 -13.47 1.55
N GLU A 91 -23.47 -14.10 2.72
CA GLU A 91 -23.03 -13.42 3.95
C GLU A 91 -21.59 -12.90 3.87
N LEU A 92 -20.72 -13.55 3.08
CA LEU A 92 -19.37 -13.08 2.80
C LEU A 92 -19.39 -11.69 2.14
N PHE A 93 -20.31 -11.48 1.20
CA PHE A 93 -20.47 -10.17 0.55
C PHE A 93 -21.01 -9.10 1.50
N SER A 94 -21.84 -9.49 2.47
CA SER A 94 -22.28 -8.58 3.54
C SER A 94 -21.12 -8.21 4.46
N TYR A 95 -20.29 -9.19 4.83
CA TYR A 95 -19.08 -9.00 5.63
C TYR A 95 -18.08 -8.04 4.96
N PHE A 96 -17.84 -8.17 3.65
CA PHE A 96 -16.99 -7.24 2.91
C PHE A 96 -17.54 -5.80 2.84
N LYS A 97 -18.84 -5.60 3.05
CA LYS A 97 -19.48 -4.28 3.07
C LYS A 97 -19.50 -3.64 4.45
N GLU A 98 -19.10 -4.35 5.50
CA GLU A 98 -18.96 -3.79 6.85
C GLU A 98 -17.92 -2.66 6.86
N GLU A 99 -18.21 -1.59 7.61
CA GLU A 99 -17.41 -0.36 7.58
C GLU A 99 -15.93 -0.57 7.89
N ASN A 100 -15.63 -1.30 8.95
CA ASN A 100 -14.25 -1.57 9.34
C ASN A 100 -13.49 -2.35 8.27
N ASN A 101 -14.16 -3.27 7.59
CA ASN A 101 -13.56 -4.09 6.54
C ASN A 101 -13.30 -3.26 5.27
N VAL A 102 -14.25 -2.40 4.88
CA VAL A 102 -14.05 -1.47 3.75
C VAL A 102 -12.86 -0.55 3.99
N ARG A 103 -12.71 -0.01 5.21
CA ARG A 103 -11.55 0.80 5.58
C ARG A 103 -10.25 0.00 5.48
N TYR A 104 -10.24 -1.23 6.01
CA TYR A 104 -9.08 -2.12 5.93
C TYR A 104 -8.66 -2.39 4.49
N TYR A 105 -9.59 -2.77 3.62
CA TYR A 105 -9.30 -2.97 2.19
C TYR A 105 -8.86 -1.68 1.51
N GLY A 106 -9.39 -0.53 1.91
CA GLY A 106 -8.93 0.78 1.43
C GLY A 106 -7.44 1.00 1.69
N VAL A 107 -6.93 0.64 2.88
CA VAL A 107 -5.50 0.72 3.20
C VAL A 107 -4.70 -0.24 2.35
N VAL A 108 -5.13 -1.50 2.28
CA VAL A 108 -4.42 -2.53 1.53
C VAL A 108 -4.32 -2.13 0.06
N VAL A 109 -5.42 -1.70 -0.55
CA VAL A 109 -5.46 -1.24 -1.94
C VAL A 109 -4.58 0.00 -2.13
N ASN A 110 -4.67 0.99 -1.24
CA ASN A 110 -3.85 2.20 -1.34
C ASN A 110 -2.35 1.89 -1.20
N LEU A 111 -1.98 1.00 -0.28
CA LEU A 111 -0.59 0.56 -0.07
C LEU A 111 -0.06 -0.24 -1.27
N LEU A 112 -0.85 -1.20 -1.79
CA LEU A 112 -0.46 -1.96 -2.98
C LEU A 112 -0.33 -1.05 -4.19
N GLY A 113 -1.26 -0.12 -4.39
CA GLY A 113 -1.17 0.89 -5.45
C GLY A 113 0.08 1.75 -5.30
N PHE A 114 0.37 2.23 -4.09
CA PHE A 114 1.57 3.00 -3.80
C PHE A 114 2.84 2.23 -4.16
N VAL A 115 2.99 1.00 -3.67
CA VAL A 115 4.21 0.19 -3.85
C VAL A 115 4.39 -0.27 -5.30
N PHE A 116 3.34 -0.75 -5.95
CA PHE A 116 3.46 -1.42 -7.25
C PHE A 116 3.17 -0.52 -8.46
N VAL A 117 2.40 0.56 -8.28
CA VAL A 117 2.05 1.46 -9.39
C VAL A 117 2.78 2.79 -9.26
N PHE A 118 2.66 3.48 -8.13
CA PHE A 118 3.19 4.84 -8.02
C PHE A 118 4.71 4.88 -7.80
N ILE A 119 5.24 4.14 -6.82
CA ILE A 119 6.67 4.15 -6.47
C ILE A 119 7.60 3.92 -7.67
N PRO A 120 7.34 2.97 -8.59
CA PRO A 120 8.27 2.73 -9.70
C PRO A 120 8.17 3.76 -10.85
N HIS A 121 7.10 4.56 -10.92
CA HIS A 121 6.78 5.34 -12.13
C HIS A 121 6.54 6.84 -11.88
N VAL A 122 6.44 7.26 -10.63
CA VAL A 122 6.16 8.64 -10.21
C VAL A 122 7.22 9.06 -9.21
N ASP A 123 7.57 10.35 -9.19
CA ASP A 123 8.44 10.93 -8.17
C ASP A 123 7.93 10.56 -6.75
N PHE A 124 8.85 10.16 -5.90
CA PHE A 124 8.57 9.73 -4.53
C PHE A 124 7.72 10.74 -3.74
N PHE A 125 7.97 12.05 -3.88
CA PHE A 125 7.28 13.09 -3.11
C PHE A 125 5.78 13.15 -3.43
N PRO A 126 5.34 13.42 -4.69
CA PRO A 126 3.92 13.44 -5.02
C PRO A 126 3.25 12.08 -4.81
N ALA A 127 3.95 10.96 -5.04
CA ALA A 127 3.43 9.63 -4.72
C ALA A 127 3.11 9.47 -3.23
N ALA A 128 4.03 9.87 -2.34
CA ALA A 128 3.85 9.81 -0.89
C ALA A 128 2.77 10.77 -0.39
N ILE A 129 2.69 11.98 -0.97
CA ILE A 129 1.62 12.95 -0.67
C ILE A 129 0.25 12.36 -1.02
N LEU A 130 0.12 11.80 -2.23
CA LEU A 130 -1.14 11.17 -2.66
C LEU A 130 -1.52 10.01 -1.73
N PHE A 131 -0.56 9.14 -1.41
CA PHE A 131 -0.76 8.02 -0.49
C PHE A 131 -1.28 8.48 0.87
N LEU A 132 -0.62 9.46 1.50
CA LEU A 132 -1.01 9.99 2.81
C LEU A 132 -2.36 10.72 2.76
N LEU A 133 -2.61 11.48 1.69
CA LEU A 133 -3.86 12.20 1.52
C LEU A 133 -5.04 11.22 1.45
N VAL A 134 -4.95 10.18 0.62
CA VAL A 134 -5.98 9.12 0.55
C VAL A 134 -6.14 8.43 1.91
N LEU A 135 -5.04 8.11 2.60
CA LEU A 135 -5.06 7.47 3.92
C LEU A 135 -5.79 8.33 4.96
N PHE A 136 -5.47 9.61 5.06
CA PHE A 136 -6.11 10.53 6.01
C PHE A 136 -7.58 10.76 5.68
N PHE A 137 -7.94 10.85 4.41
CA PHE A 137 -9.33 10.94 3.99
C PHE A 137 -10.14 9.73 4.44
N MET A 138 -9.59 8.52 4.27
CA MET A 138 -10.29 7.28 4.63
C MET A 138 -10.46 7.10 6.15
N TYR A 139 -9.52 7.58 6.97
CA TYR A 139 -9.51 7.25 8.41
C TYR A 139 -9.78 8.41 9.36
N TYR A 140 -9.35 9.62 9.01
CA TYR A 140 -9.38 10.75 9.93
C TYR A 140 -10.50 11.76 9.60
N CYS A 141 -10.82 11.92 8.31
CA CYS A 141 -11.77 12.95 7.86
C CYS A 141 -13.12 12.40 7.36
N GLY A 142 -13.17 11.19 6.80
CA GLY A 142 -14.34 10.70 6.06
C GLY A 142 -15.42 10.03 6.92
N ASP A 143 -16.68 10.31 6.56
CA ASP A 143 -17.86 9.54 6.98
C ASP A 143 -18.06 8.28 6.09
N HIS A 144 -18.85 7.31 6.55
CA HIS A 144 -19.01 5.99 5.91
C HIS A 144 -19.46 6.08 4.43
N GLY A 145 -20.36 7.01 4.11
CA GLY A 145 -20.81 7.23 2.73
C GLY A 145 -19.70 7.73 1.81
N THR A 146 -18.86 8.64 2.32
CA THR A 146 -17.73 9.24 1.60
C THR A 146 -16.61 8.24 1.36
N LEU A 147 -16.39 7.32 2.32
CA LEU A 147 -15.39 6.27 2.24
C LEU A 147 -15.56 5.38 0.99
N ARG A 148 -16.79 4.97 0.67
CA ARG A 148 -17.06 4.10 -0.48
C ARG A 148 -16.74 4.79 -1.81
N THR A 149 -17.06 6.08 -1.91
CA THR A 149 -16.73 6.88 -3.10
C THR A 149 -15.23 7.06 -3.24
N LEU A 150 -14.54 7.40 -2.16
CA LEU A 150 -13.07 7.52 -2.14
C LEU A 150 -12.37 6.22 -2.50
N LEU A 151 -12.86 5.06 -2.01
CA LEU A 151 -12.28 3.76 -2.35
C LEU A 151 -12.48 3.42 -3.83
N LYS A 152 -13.64 3.74 -4.41
CA LYS A 152 -13.85 3.62 -5.86
C LYS A 152 -12.94 4.55 -6.64
N CYS A 153 -12.77 5.80 -6.19
CA CYS A 153 -11.85 6.75 -6.80
C CYS A 153 -10.40 6.29 -6.68
N SER A 154 -9.97 5.74 -5.54
CA SER A 154 -8.61 5.25 -5.34
C SER A 154 -8.35 4.04 -6.23
N LEU A 155 -9.26 3.06 -6.24
CA LEU A 155 -9.16 1.89 -7.12
C LEU A 155 -9.16 2.31 -8.60
N GLY A 156 -10.03 3.24 -8.98
CA GLY A 156 -10.08 3.81 -10.32
C GLY A 156 -8.79 4.52 -10.70
N SER A 157 -8.22 5.33 -9.81
CA SER A 157 -6.94 5.99 -10.03
C SER A 157 -5.81 4.97 -10.20
N ILE A 158 -5.66 4.01 -9.28
CA ILE A 158 -4.63 2.95 -9.37
C ILE A 158 -4.77 2.17 -10.67
N THR A 159 -5.99 1.84 -11.09
CA THR A 159 -6.26 1.12 -12.33
C THR A 159 -5.90 1.96 -13.54
N PHE A 160 -6.30 3.24 -13.55
CA PHE A 160 -6.00 4.18 -14.62
C PHE A 160 -4.49 4.42 -14.77
N PHE A 161 -3.78 4.68 -13.67
CA PHE A 161 -2.32 4.81 -13.67
C PHE A 161 -1.64 3.51 -14.09
N GLY A 162 -2.11 2.36 -13.59
CA GLY A 162 -1.61 1.05 -14.01
C GLY A 162 -1.75 0.86 -15.53
N LEU A 163 -2.92 1.14 -16.10
CA LEU A 163 -3.13 1.07 -17.55
C LEU A 163 -2.25 2.08 -18.30
N PHE A 164 -2.09 3.29 -17.79
CA PHE A 164 -1.25 4.33 -18.40
C PHE A 164 0.22 3.91 -18.49
N PHE A 165 0.78 3.34 -17.42
CA PHE A 165 2.17 2.86 -17.40
C PHE A 165 2.36 1.54 -18.16
N PHE A 166 1.52 0.52 -17.92
CA PHE A 166 1.68 -0.80 -18.55
C PHE A 166 1.38 -0.81 -20.06
N SER A 167 0.62 0.16 -20.57
CA SER A 167 0.40 0.31 -22.02
C SER A 167 1.54 1.01 -22.76
N GLY A 168 2.56 1.52 -22.05
CA GLY A 168 3.63 2.32 -22.62
C GLY A 168 3.18 3.69 -23.12
N LEU A 169 1.99 4.16 -22.72
CA LEU A 169 1.53 5.51 -23.04
C LEU A 169 2.40 6.57 -22.39
N ASP A 170 2.98 6.29 -21.22
CA ASP A 170 3.93 7.21 -20.58
C ASP A 170 5.08 7.58 -21.52
N GLN A 171 5.61 6.62 -22.30
CA GLN A 171 6.79 6.82 -23.13
C GLN A 171 6.45 7.71 -24.33
N LYS A 172 5.25 7.50 -24.90
CA LYS A 172 4.74 8.31 -26.00
C LYS A 172 4.48 9.75 -25.57
N VAL A 173 3.90 9.94 -24.38
CA VAL A 173 3.62 11.28 -23.85
C VAL A 173 4.91 11.98 -23.39
N SER A 174 5.89 11.22 -22.90
CA SER A 174 7.20 11.73 -22.49
C SER A 174 7.98 12.40 -23.63
N ALA A 175 7.66 12.09 -24.89
CA ALA A 175 8.22 12.78 -26.05
C ALA A 175 7.79 14.25 -26.15
N THR A 176 6.67 14.62 -25.54
CA THR A 176 6.10 15.98 -25.60
C THR A 176 6.13 16.68 -24.25
N VAL A 177 5.94 15.93 -23.15
CA VAL A 177 5.83 16.48 -21.79
C VAL A 177 6.78 15.74 -20.87
N SER A 178 7.70 16.48 -20.24
CA SER A 178 8.58 15.92 -19.20
C SER A 178 7.78 15.49 -17.98
N TYR A 179 8.10 14.30 -17.45
CA TYR A 179 7.49 13.73 -16.24
C TYR A 179 5.96 13.64 -16.27
N PRO A 180 5.35 12.95 -17.25
CA PRO A 180 3.90 12.90 -17.38
C PRO A 180 3.21 12.23 -16.19
N GLY A 181 3.86 11.26 -15.54
CA GLY A 181 3.36 10.60 -14.33
C GLY A 181 3.23 11.56 -13.15
N ASP A 182 4.18 12.47 -12.97
CA ASP A 182 4.17 13.45 -11.88
C ASP A 182 3.05 14.47 -12.07
N TRP A 183 2.92 15.01 -13.28
CA TRP A 183 1.84 15.94 -13.61
C TRP A 183 0.46 15.33 -13.40
N LEU A 184 0.28 14.08 -13.85
CA LEU A 184 -0.98 13.36 -13.66
C LEU A 184 -1.27 13.12 -12.17
N THR A 185 -0.23 12.86 -11.37
CA THR A 185 -0.34 12.69 -9.92
C THR A 185 -0.71 14.00 -9.25
N PHE A 186 -0.10 15.13 -9.62
CA PHE A 186 -0.49 16.45 -9.12
C PHE A 186 -1.94 16.80 -9.46
N MET A 187 -2.39 16.49 -10.68
CA MET A 187 -3.80 16.67 -11.07
C MET A 187 -4.73 15.83 -10.20
N THR A 188 -4.35 14.58 -9.93
CA THR A 188 -5.12 13.67 -9.05
C THR A 188 -5.18 14.21 -7.62
N ILE A 189 -4.06 14.68 -7.07
CA ILE A 189 -3.99 15.32 -5.75
C ILE A 189 -4.91 16.56 -5.72
N ALA A 190 -4.82 17.43 -6.73
CA ALA A 190 -5.65 18.64 -6.82
C ALA A 190 -7.16 18.30 -6.84
N ILE A 191 -7.55 17.30 -7.64
CA ILE A 191 -8.94 16.82 -7.71
C ILE A 191 -9.40 16.30 -6.33
N LEU A 192 -8.58 15.51 -5.63
CA LEU A 192 -8.93 15.00 -4.30
C LEU A 192 -9.04 16.11 -3.25
N ILE A 193 -8.16 17.12 -3.31
CA ILE A 193 -8.22 18.29 -2.43
C ILE A 193 -9.53 19.05 -2.68
N VAL A 194 -9.84 19.37 -3.94
CA VAL A 194 -11.08 20.07 -4.30
C VAL A 194 -12.30 19.28 -3.84
N TYR A 195 -12.31 17.97 -4.09
CA TYR A 195 -13.39 17.07 -3.65
C TYR A 195 -13.58 17.13 -2.12
N GLY A 196 -12.52 17.04 -1.32
CA GLY A 196 -12.62 17.14 0.14
C GLY A 196 -13.06 18.50 0.63
N VAL A 197 -12.56 19.57 0.02
CA VAL A 197 -12.99 20.93 0.38
C VAL A 197 -14.48 21.07 0.13
N LEU A 198 -14.99 20.62 -1.02
CA LEU A 198 -16.41 20.71 -1.36
C LEU A 198 -17.28 19.89 -0.40
N GLN A 199 -16.83 18.70 -0.01
CA GLN A 199 -17.62 17.81 0.83
C GLN A 199 -17.59 18.18 2.32
N LEU A 200 -16.45 18.65 2.82
CA LEU A 200 -16.25 18.93 4.25
C LEU A 200 -16.56 20.38 4.62
N ARG A 201 -16.88 21.25 3.65
CA ARG A 201 -17.24 22.67 3.88
C ARG A 201 -18.41 22.83 4.85
N THR A 202 -19.32 21.85 4.86
CA THR A 202 -20.55 21.86 5.66
C THR A 202 -20.31 21.53 7.13
N TYR A 203 -19.17 20.93 7.48
CA TYR A 203 -18.87 20.45 8.84
C TYR A 203 -17.56 21.08 9.37
N PRO A 204 -17.62 22.10 10.25
CA PRO A 204 -16.46 22.89 10.63
C PRO A 204 -15.36 22.07 11.34
N GLU A 205 -15.75 21.08 12.13
CA GLU A 205 -14.80 20.20 12.81
C GLU A 205 -14.03 19.29 11.81
N GLN A 206 -14.74 18.68 10.86
CA GLN A 206 -14.13 17.83 9.84
C GLN A 206 -13.27 18.64 8.87
N ALA A 207 -13.68 19.87 8.53
CA ALA A 207 -12.86 20.79 7.74
C ALA A 207 -11.54 21.14 8.43
N ARG A 208 -11.54 21.33 9.76
CA ARG A 208 -10.31 21.55 10.53
C ARG A 208 -9.40 20.33 10.48
N ARG A 209 -9.95 19.13 10.72
CA ARG A 209 -9.23 17.87 10.62
C ARG A 209 -8.59 17.70 9.23
N PHE A 210 -9.35 18.01 8.18
CA PHE A 210 -8.88 17.94 6.80
C PHE A 210 -7.71 18.88 6.49
N ARG A 211 -7.75 20.14 6.96
CA ARG A 211 -6.63 21.08 6.79
C ARG A 211 -5.36 20.58 7.47
N ILE A 212 -5.49 20.04 8.69
CA ILE A 212 -4.36 19.46 9.42
C ILE A 212 -3.79 18.27 8.64
N SER A 213 -4.65 17.36 8.16
CA SER A 213 -4.24 16.23 7.33
C SER A 213 -3.50 16.66 6.06
N LEU A 214 -3.97 17.72 5.39
CA LEU A 214 -3.36 18.24 4.18
C LEU A 214 -1.96 18.79 4.45
N ILE A 215 -1.80 19.55 5.54
CA ILE A 215 -0.48 20.05 5.97
C ILE A 215 0.45 18.86 6.26
N ILE A 216 0.01 17.89 7.06
CA ILE A 216 0.84 16.73 7.42
C ILE A 216 1.18 15.88 6.20
N ALA A 217 0.24 15.67 5.28
CA ALA A 217 0.44 14.88 4.06
C ALA A 217 1.53 15.47 3.16
N VAL A 218 1.77 16.79 3.22
CA VAL A 218 2.84 17.46 2.48
C VAL A 218 4.11 17.56 3.32
N VAL A 219 4.01 18.05 4.55
CA VAL A 219 5.18 18.30 5.40
C VAL A 219 5.93 17.00 5.74
N ALA A 220 5.22 15.89 5.99
CA ALA A 220 5.87 14.64 6.37
C ALA A 220 6.73 14.04 5.25
N PRO A 221 6.24 13.84 4.00
CA PRO A 221 7.09 13.39 2.89
C PRO A 221 8.25 14.34 2.61
N PHE A 222 8.04 15.66 2.68
CA PHE A 222 9.14 16.60 2.45
C PHE A 222 10.21 16.53 3.53
N THR A 223 9.81 16.48 4.79
CA THR A 223 10.75 16.40 5.92
C THR A 223 11.55 15.11 5.86
N VAL A 224 10.87 13.97 5.72
CA VAL A 224 11.53 12.66 5.64
C VAL A 224 12.36 12.54 4.37
N GLY A 225 11.81 12.93 3.22
CA GLY A 225 12.48 12.87 1.93
C GLY A 225 13.78 13.68 1.90
N ILE A 226 13.76 14.91 2.40
CA ILE A 226 14.95 15.77 2.46
C ILE A 226 16.03 15.17 3.37
N ILE A 227 15.64 14.68 4.57
CA ILE A 227 16.58 14.04 5.50
C ILE A 227 17.24 12.82 4.84
N PHE A 228 16.45 11.94 4.23
CA PHE A 228 16.98 10.72 3.62
C PHE A 228 17.86 11.02 2.41
N LYS A 229 17.42 11.90 1.49
CA LYS A 229 18.17 12.17 0.26
C LYS A 229 19.41 13.02 0.49
N TYR A 230 19.30 14.13 1.23
CA TYR A 230 20.38 15.13 1.30
C TYR A 230 21.28 14.98 2.53
N PHE A 231 20.75 14.47 3.66
CA PHE A 231 21.56 14.27 4.87
C PHE A 231 22.11 12.85 4.97
N LEU A 232 21.32 11.84 4.63
CA LEU A 232 21.74 10.43 4.69
C LEU A 232 22.24 9.89 3.35
N LEU A 233 22.14 10.67 2.26
CA LEU A 233 22.59 10.28 0.91
C LEU A 233 21.96 8.97 0.42
N VAL A 234 20.71 8.70 0.84
CA VAL A 234 19.94 7.52 0.41
C VAL A 234 19.23 7.85 -0.89
N PRO A 235 19.44 7.06 -1.97
CA PRO A 235 18.74 7.29 -3.23
C PRO A 235 17.24 7.05 -3.05
N MET A 236 16.43 7.91 -3.68
CA MET A 236 14.99 7.75 -3.64
C MET A 236 14.54 6.65 -4.63
N PRO A 237 13.43 5.94 -4.35
CA PRO A 237 12.99 4.84 -5.22
C PRO A 237 12.74 5.24 -6.68
N SER A 238 12.21 6.44 -6.90
CA SER A 238 11.97 7.05 -8.20
C SER A 238 12.17 8.55 -8.08
N GLU A 239 12.96 9.10 -8.99
CA GLU A 239 13.34 10.51 -9.04
C GLU A 239 12.69 11.17 -10.25
N GLY A 240 11.90 12.21 -10.01
CA GLY A 240 11.21 12.95 -11.07
C GLY A 240 11.28 14.45 -10.84
N LEU A 241 10.18 15.13 -11.14
CA LEU A 241 10.12 16.59 -11.22
C LEU A 241 10.49 17.27 -9.89
N VAL A 242 9.96 16.80 -8.76
CA VAL A 242 10.17 17.45 -7.46
C VAL A 242 11.61 17.27 -7.01
N ILE A 243 12.11 16.05 -7.15
CA ILE A 243 13.48 15.72 -6.79
C ILE A 243 14.48 16.48 -7.66
N GLN A 244 14.25 16.57 -8.97
CA GLN A 244 15.12 17.34 -9.86
C GLN A 244 15.16 18.83 -9.46
N LEU A 245 14.01 19.40 -9.10
CA LEU A 245 13.93 20.78 -8.62
C LEU A 245 14.70 20.96 -7.30
N LEU A 246 14.56 20.02 -6.35
CA LEU A 246 15.30 20.05 -5.09
C LEU A 246 16.80 19.86 -5.30
N ASP A 247 17.23 18.98 -6.21
CA ASP A 247 18.64 18.79 -6.56
C ASP A 247 19.22 20.07 -7.15
N THR A 248 18.48 20.73 -8.04
CA THR A 248 18.91 22.01 -8.62
C THR A 248 19.09 23.06 -7.53
N LEU A 249 18.18 23.15 -6.56
CA LEU A 249 18.27 24.10 -5.44
C LEU A 249 19.41 23.76 -4.46
N TRP A 250 19.63 22.48 -4.17
CA TRP A 250 20.63 22.02 -3.20
C TRP A 250 22.05 22.16 -3.72
N TYR A 251 22.27 21.83 -5.00
CA TYR A 251 23.58 21.90 -5.65
C TYR A 251 23.81 23.22 -6.40
N MET A 252 22.94 24.21 -6.25
CA MET A 252 23.21 25.57 -6.71
C MET A 252 24.41 26.10 -5.94
N GLU A 253 25.59 26.13 -6.57
CA GLU A 253 26.74 26.88 -6.10
C GLU A 253 26.38 28.38 -6.15
N PHE A 254 26.29 29.01 -4.98
CA PHE A 254 26.19 30.47 -4.84
C PHE A 254 27.58 31.10 -4.77
#